data_AF-A0A316UQH1-F1
#
_entry.id   AF-A0A316UQH1-F1
#
_cell.length_a   1.000
_cell.length_b   1.000
_cell.length_c   1.000
_cell.angle_alpha   90.00
_cell.angle_beta   90.00
_cell.angle_gamma   90.00
#
_symmetry.space_group_name_H-M   'P 1'
#
loop_
_entity.id
_entity.type
_entity.pdbx_description
1 polymer ?
#
loop_
_entity_poly.entity_id
_entity_poly.type
_entity_poly.pdbx_seq_one_letter_code
_entity_poly.pdbx_strand_id
1 'polypeptide(L)'
;MLFLTLFLLPVLLFLHTVYADHSTCSWVRTKKSPSTLGYVMSCSAKYVSDGLEKGHYECDTNTTRQPANWGFLRRHTLEMSTPCGKHGWAFSNYDGSCPGRTFAMCINSNAGTCFYMQSGDDCEWPGEFTPTTKPGALEFWVNA
;
A
#
# COMPACT_ATOMS: atom_id res chain seq x y z
N MET A 1 2.12 34.77 43.09
CA MET A 1 1.35 33.67 42.46
C MET A 1 0.91 33.96 41.02
N LEU A 2 1.28 35.09 40.39
CA LEU A 2 0.91 35.43 39.00
C LEU A 2 1.94 34.96 37.94
N PHE A 3 3.13 34.52 38.34
CA PHE A 3 4.21 34.10 37.43
C PHE A 3 4.16 32.63 37.02
N LEU A 4 3.36 31.79 37.70
CA LEU A 4 3.26 30.36 37.40
C LEU A 4 2.29 30.07 36.23
N THR A 5 1.35 30.98 35.96
CA THR A 5 0.35 30.83 34.88
C THR A 5 0.93 31.13 33.49
N LEU A 6 1.98 31.96 33.39
CA LEU A 6 2.56 32.36 32.10
C LEU A 6 3.42 31.25 31.45
N PHE A 7 3.92 30.29 32.24
CA PHE A 7 4.74 29.18 31.75
C PHE A 7 3.93 27.94 31.30
N LEU A 8 2.65 27.85 31.64
CA LEU A 8 1.78 26.70 31.28
C LEU A 8 1.15 26.83 29.88
N LEU A 9 0.96 28.06 29.37
CA LEU A 9 0.37 28.31 28.06
C LEU A 9 1.17 27.75 26.87
N PRO A 10 2.53 27.86 26.81
CA PRO A 10 3.27 27.29 25.69
C PRO A 10 3.21 25.75 25.67
N VAL A 11 3.15 25.08 26.82
CA VAL A 11 3.09 23.60 26.88
C VAL A 11 1.80 23.05 26.26
N LEU A 12 0.68 23.77 26.38
CA LEU A 12 -0.59 23.37 25.77
C LEU A 12 -0.64 23.60 24.25
N LEU A 13 0.12 24.57 23.73
CA LEU A 13 0.23 24.82 22.28
C LEU A 13 1.09 23.76 21.56
N PHE A 14 1.93 23.02 22.29
CA PHE A 14 2.73 21.93 21.73
C PHE A 14 2.00 20.57 21.70
N LEU A 15 0.78 20.47 22.23
CA LEU A 15 -0.05 19.28 22.11
C LEU A 15 -0.84 19.28 20.80
N HIS A 16 -0.18 19.58 19.68
CA HIS A 16 -0.72 19.17 18.39
C HIS A 16 -0.65 17.65 18.37
N THR A 17 -1.78 17.01 18.66
CA THR A 17 -1.92 15.57 18.51
C THR A 17 -1.58 15.23 17.07
N VAL A 18 -0.42 14.61 16.86
CA VAL A 18 -0.07 14.00 15.59
C VAL A 18 -1.07 12.87 15.40
N TYR A 19 -2.17 13.17 14.71
CA TYR A 19 -3.14 12.18 14.29
C TYR A 19 -2.51 11.42 13.12
N ALA A 20 -1.88 10.30 13.45
CA ALA A 20 -1.51 9.33 12.44
C ALA A 20 -2.78 8.53 12.12
N ASP A 21 -3.29 8.69 10.90
CA ASP A 21 -4.41 7.90 10.39
C ASP A 21 -3.89 6.49 10.12
N HIS A 22 -4.03 5.62 11.11
CA HIS A 22 -3.59 4.23 11.01
C HIS A 22 -4.76 3.39 10.48
N SER A 23 -4.73 3.04 9.20
CA SER A 23 -5.66 2.07 8.64
C SER A 23 -5.23 0.65 9.05
N THR A 24 -6.12 -0.07 9.73
CA THR A 24 -5.94 -1.50 9.91
C THR A 24 -6.28 -2.19 8.59
N CYS A 25 -5.40 -3.07 8.11
CA CYS A 25 -5.63 -3.82 6.88
C CYS A 25 -6.98 -4.55 6.90
N SER A 26 -7.86 -4.18 5.96
CA SER A 26 -9.18 -4.78 5.81
C SER A 26 -9.17 -6.04 4.93
N TRP A 27 -8.04 -6.78 4.92
CA TRP A 27 -7.82 -7.90 4.02
C TRP A 27 -8.95 -8.91 4.02
N VAL A 28 -9.42 -9.20 2.80
CA VAL A 28 -10.23 -10.38 2.54
C VAL A 28 -9.51 -11.26 1.53
N ARG A 29 -9.49 -12.57 1.80
CA ARG A 29 -9.06 -13.59 0.84
C ARG A 29 -10.29 -14.30 0.27
N THR A 30 -10.26 -14.54 -1.03
CA THR A 30 -11.28 -15.35 -1.71
C THR A 30 -10.63 -16.17 -2.81
N LYS A 31 -11.27 -17.29 -3.18
CA LYS A 31 -10.83 -18.13 -4.30
C LYS A 31 -11.29 -17.61 -5.66
N LYS A 32 -12.22 -16.66 -5.68
CA LYS A 32 -12.73 -16.04 -6.91
C LYS A 32 -11.69 -15.08 -7.45
N SER A 33 -11.49 -15.03 -8.77
CA SER A 33 -10.59 -14.05 -9.38
C SER A 33 -11.21 -12.65 -9.30
N PRO A 34 -10.41 -11.57 -9.30
CA PRO A 34 -10.93 -10.20 -9.29
C PRO A 34 -11.90 -9.92 -10.44
N SER A 35 -11.63 -10.45 -11.64
CA SER A 35 -12.50 -10.29 -12.81
C SER A 35 -13.91 -10.84 -12.59
N THR A 36 -14.07 -11.97 -11.90
CA THR A 36 -15.39 -12.54 -11.57
C THR A 36 -16.14 -11.75 -10.49
N LEU A 37 -15.46 -10.81 -9.83
CA LEU A 37 -16.01 -9.95 -8.78
C LEU A 37 -16.24 -8.51 -9.28
N GLY A 38 -16.09 -8.25 -10.58
CA GLY A 38 -16.30 -6.94 -11.19
C GLY A 38 -15.10 -6.00 -11.14
N TYR A 39 -13.92 -6.47 -10.69
CA TYR A 39 -12.71 -5.66 -10.73
C TYR A 39 -12.16 -5.60 -12.15
N VAL A 40 -11.53 -4.48 -12.47
CA VAL A 40 -10.79 -4.26 -13.73
C VAL A 40 -9.30 -4.28 -13.44
N MET A 41 -8.54 -5.00 -14.26
CA MET A 41 -7.08 -5.03 -14.13
C MET A 41 -6.54 -3.65 -14.50
N SER A 42 -5.93 -2.97 -13.53
CA SER A 42 -5.36 -1.65 -13.72
C SER A 42 -3.94 -1.75 -14.29
N CYS A 43 -3.11 -2.66 -13.77
CA CYS A 43 -1.80 -2.94 -14.35
C CYS A 43 -1.24 -4.32 -13.96
N SER A 44 -0.29 -4.80 -14.76
CA SER A 44 0.69 -5.81 -14.38
C SER A 44 1.99 -5.09 -14.02
N ALA A 45 2.53 -5.38 -12.84
CA ALA A 45 3.71 -4.72 -12.31
C ALA A 45 4.87 -5.69 -12.16
N LYS A 46 6.02 -5.35 -12.73
CA LYS A 46 7.24 -6.18 -12.71
C LYS A 46 8.18 -5.74 -11.59
N TYR A 47 8.86 -6.71 -10.99
CA TYR A 47 9.88 -6.41 -9.99
C TYR A 47 11.09 -5.69 -10.61
N VAL A 48 11.51 -4.60 -9.99
CA VAL A 48 12.72 -3.82 -10.27
C VAL A 48 13.57 -3.82 -9.00
N SER A 49 14.85 -4.19 -9.15
CA SER A 49 15.77 -4.27 -8.02
C SER A 49 16.38 -2.90 -7.71
N ASP A 50 16.32 -2.50 -6.44
CA ASP A 50 17.02 -1.31 -5.92
C ASP A 50 18.37 -1.66 -5.27
N GLY A 51 18.72 -2.95 -5.23
CA GLY A 51 19.93 -3.47 -4.59
C GLY A 51 19.70 -3.78 -3.10
N LEU A 52 20.72 -4.36 -2.43
CA LEU A 52 20.71 -4.66 -0.99
C LEU A 52 19.42 -5.36 -0.47
N GLU A 53 18.92 -6.34 -1.24
CA GLU A 53 17.67 -7.04 -0.92
C GLU A 53 16.46 -6.11 -0.79
N LYS A 54 16.41 -5.09 -1.64
CA LYS A 54 15.28 -4.19 -1.81
C LYS A 54 14.90 -4.08 -3.27
N GLY A 55 13.66 -3.74 -3.51
CA GLY A 55 13.15 -3.45 -4.82
C GLY A 55 11.70 -2.99 -4.77
N HIS A 56 11.20 -2.61 -5.92
CA HIS A 56 9.81 -2.18 -6.07
C HIS A 56 9.18 -2.85 -7.28
N TYR A 57 7.86 -2.77 -7.38
CA TYR A 57 7.12 -3.28 -8.53
C TYR A 57 6.65 -2.10 -9.35
N GLU A 58 6.95 -2.07 -10.65
CA GLU A 58 6.55 -0.99 -11.56
C GLU A 58 5.52 -1.48 -12.57
N CYS A 59 4.41 -0.75 -12.71
CA CYS A 59 3.41 -1.04 -13.75
C CYS A 59 4.02 -0.87 -15.16
N ASP A 60 3.79 -1.84 -16.04
CA ASP A 60 4.37 -1.88 -17.41
C ASP A 60 4.08 -0.64 -18.28
N THR A 61 3.00 0.09 -18.00
CA THR A 61 2.55 1.25 -18.80
C THR A 61 2.91 2.60 -18.18
N ASN A 62 3.38 2.63 -16.93
CA ASN A 62 3.70 3.85 -16.21
C ASN A 62 4.60 3.55 -15.01
N THR A 63 5.90 3.83 -15.13
CA THR A 63 6.92 3.58 -14.09
C THR A 63 6.67 4.35 -12.80
N THR A 64 5.90 5.45 -12.88
CA THR A 64 5.52 6.24 -11.70
C THR A 64 4.45 5.56 -10.83
N ARG A 65 3.86 4.46 -11.32
CA ARG A 65 2.90 3.64 -10.59
C ARG A 65 3.58 2.41 -10.00
N GLN A 66 3.77 2.45 -8.68
CA GLN A 66 4.44 1.40 -7.94
C GLN A 66 3.46 0.74 -6.95
N PRO A 67 2.72 -0.31 -7.37
CA PRO A 67 1.70 -0.94 -6.52
C PRO A 67 2.25 -1.64 -5.27
N ALA A 68 3.56 -1.92 -5.25
CA ALA A 68 4.19 -2.57 -4.12
C ALA A 68 5.69 -2.28 -4.06
N ASN A 69 6.27 -2.44 -2.87
CA ASN A 69 7.71 -2.52 -2.68
C ASN A 69 8.06 -3.79 -1.88
N TRP A 70 9.32 -4.20 -1.92
CA TRP A 70 9.81 -5.36 -1.19
C TRP A 70 11.09 -5.02 -0.43
N GLY A 71 11.13 -5.34 0.86
CA GLY A 71 12.32 -5.17 1.69
C GLY A 71 12.52 -3.76 2.27
N PHE A 72 11.59 -2.81 2.07
CA PHE A 72 11.76 -1.42 2.52
C PHE A 72 11.48 -1.22 4.00
N LEU A 73 10.27 -1.53 4.48
CA LEU A 73 9.93 -1.45 5.91
C LEU A 73 10.63 -2.55 6.71
N ARG A 74 10.67 -3.76 6.15
CA ARG A 74 11.26 -4.94 6.77
C ARG A 74 11.80 -5.88 5.69
N ARG A 75 12.91 -6.55 5.97
CA ARG A 75 13.50 -7.56 5.08
C ARG A 75 12.45 -8.62 4.73
N HIS A 76 12.48 -9.07 3.47
CA HIS A 76 11.62 -10.12 2.96
C HIS A 76 10.11 -9.83 2.99
N THR A 77 9.71 -8.60 3.33
CA THR A 77 8.29 -8.22 3.38
C THR A 77 7.90 -7.52 2.10
N LEU A 78 6.73 -7.86 1.56
CA LEU A 78 6.12 -7.17 0.42
C LEU A 78 5.11 -6.15 0.97
N GLU A 79 5.36 -4.86 0.80
CA GLU A 79 4.45 -3.78 1.18
C GLU A 79 3.63 -3.33 -0.02
N MET A 80 2.34 -3.11 0.16
CA MET A 80 1.37 -2.72 -0.85
C MET A 80 1.14 -1.22 -0.76
N SER A 81 1.26 -0.48 -1.86
CA SER A 81 0.99 0.95 -1.82
C SER A 81 -0.50 1.23 -1.65
N THR A 82 -0.81 2.26 -0.87
CA THR A 82 -2.18 2.71 -0.62
C THR A 82 -2.68 3.51 -1.82
N PRO A 83 -3.65 3.03 -2.63
CA PRO A 83 -4.03 3.73 -3.87
C PRO A 83 -4.66 5.09 -3.63
N CYS A 84 -5.33 5.28 -2.49
CA CYS A 84 -6.00 6.52 -2.11
C CYS A 84 -5.44 7.11 -0.81
N GLY A 85 -4.22 6.73 -0.44
CA GLY A 85 -3.50 7.29 0.69
C GLY A 85 -3.09 8.72 0.39
N LYS A 86 -3.09 9.58 1.42
CA LYS A 86 -2.67 10.99 1.29
C LYS A 86 -1.23 11.23 1.75
N HIS A 87 -0.64 10.25 2.42
CA HIS A 87 0.67 10.31 3.07
C HIS A 87 1.36 8.94 2.96
N GLY A 88 2.67 8.89 3.20
CA GLY A 88 3.43 7.63 3.18
C GLY A 88 3.62 7.04 1.79
N TRP A 89 3.63 5.70 1.69
CA TRP A 89 3.77 4.96 0.44
C TRP A 89 2.42 4.88 -0.31
N ALA A 90 1.94 6.04 -0.73
CA ALA A 90 0.74 6.16 -1.55
C ALA A 90 1.10 6.14 -3.03
N PHE A 91 0.13 5.78 -3.88
CA PHE A 91 0.20 5.99 -5.33
C PHE A 91 0.34 7.50 -5.64
N SER A 92 1.56 8.05 -5.57
CA SER A 92 1.82 9.50 -5.61
C SER A 92 1.55 10.17 -6.97
N ASN A 93 1.02 9.43 -7.94
CA ASN A 93 0.76 9.90 -9.31
C ASN A 93 -0.68 9.66 -9.78
N TYR A 94 -1.59 9.30 -8.87
CA TYR A 94 -2.99 9.60 -9.13
C TYR A 94 -3.21 11.07 -8.75
N ASP A 95 -3.67 11.85 -9.72
CA ASP A 95 -4.01 13.27 -9.77
C ASP A 95 -4.99 13.80 -8.68
N GLY A 96 -5.01 13.17 -7.50
CA GLY A 96 -6.00 13.39 -6.45
C GLY A 96 -7.28 12.58 -6.64
N SER A 97 -7.46 11.89 -7.77
CA SER A 97 -8.61 10.99 -7.96
C SER A 97 -8.28 9.58 -7.45
N CYS A 98 -9.08 9.11 -6.50
CA CYS A 98 -8.98 7.75 -5.97
C CYS A 98 -9.50 6.76 -7.03
N PRO A 99 -8.71 5.76 -7.50
CA PRO A 99 -9.11 4.89 -8.61
C PRO A 99 -10.31 3.98 -8.32
N GLY A 100 -10.72 3.85 -7.06
CA GLY A 100 -11.85 3.03 -6.65
C GLY A 100 -11.96 2.93 -5.13
N ARG A 101 -13.08 2.41 -4.63
CA ARG A 101 -13.28 2.22 -3.18
C ARG A 101 -12.52 1.02 -2.63
N THR A 102 -12.28 0.03 -3.48
CA THR A 102 -11.55 -1.18 -3.14
C THR A 102 -10.58 -1.54 -4.25
N PHE A 103 -9.50 -2.21 -3.89
CA PHE A 103 -8.54 -2.75 -4.84
C PHE A 103 -8.19 -4.19 -4.47
N ALA A 104 -7.57 -4.89 -5.41
CA ALA A 104 -7.00 -6.19 -5.15
C ALA A 104 -5.58 -6.26 -5.70
N MET A 105 -4.72 -6.98 -4.97
CA MET A 105 -3.39 -7.32 -5.44
C MET A 105 -3.24 -8.84 -5.50
N CYS A 106 -2.71 -9.32 -6.61
CA CYS A 106 -2.53 -10.74 -6.86
C CYS A 106 -1.10 -11.06 -7.25
N ILE A 107 -0.59 -12.20 -6.80
CA ILE A 107 0.64 -12.80 -7.37
C ILE A 107 0.30 -13.52 -8.68
N ASN A 108 -0.88 -14.13 -8.73
CA ASN A 108 -1.45 -14.78 -9.90
C ASN A 108 -2.96 -14.86 -9.72
N SER A 109 -3.72 -14.05 -10.46
CA SER A 109 -5.18 -14.00 -10.30
C SER A 109 -5.88 -15.28 -10.74
N ASN A 110 -5.30 -16.01 -11.70
CA ASN A 110 -5.84 -17.29 -12.16
C ASN A 110 -5.67 -18.41 -11.11
N ALA A 111 -4.68 -18.29 -10.23
CA ALA A 111 -4.47 -19.20 -9.11
C ALA A 111 -5.28 -18.83 -7.86
N GLY A 112 -5.99 -17.70 -7.87
CA GLY A 112 -6.75 -17.21 -6.71
C GLY A 112 -5.87 -16.67 -5.57
N THR A 113 -4.60 -16.35 -5.84
CA THR A 113 -3.69 -15.79 -4.85
C THR A 113 -3.81 -14.27 -4.86
N CYS A 114 -4.93 -13.78 -4.31
CA CYS A 114 -5.29 -12.36 -4.26
C CYS A 114 -5.71 -11.92 -2.86
N PHE A 115 -5.39 -10.68 -2.53
CA PHE A 115 -5.90 -9.97 -1.37
C PHE A 115 -6.73 -8.78 -1.83
N TYR A 116 -7.88 -8.58 -1.19
CA TYR A 116 -8.83 -7.51 -1.48
C TYR A 116 -8.86 -6.56 -0.29
N MET A 117 -8.82 -5.26 -0.56
CA MET A 117 -8.58 -4.21 0.43
C MET A 117 -9.42 -2.97 0.13
N GLN A 118 -9.71 -2.17 1.16
CA GLN A 118 -10.19 -0.82 0.98
C GLN A 118 -9.07 0.07 0.44
N SER A 119 -9.41 1.06 -0.37
CA SER A 119 -8.40 1.88 -1.05
C SER A 119 -7.58 2.83 -0.17
N GLY A 120 -7.97 2.97 1.11
CA GLY A 120 -7.19 3.64 2.15
C GLY A 120 -6.31 2.70 2.98
N ASP A 121 -6.29 1.40 2.68
CA ASP A 121 -5.47 0.43 3.40
C ASP A 121 -3.99 0.53 2.99
N ASP A 122 -3.13 0.65 4.00
CA ASP A 122 -1.68 0.53 3.88
C ASP A 122 -1.23 -0.79 4.49
N CYS A 123 -0.74 -1.71 3.64
CA CYS A 123 -0.75 -3.12 3.98
C CYS A 123 0.50 -3.88 3.58
N GLU A 124 0.93 -4.82 4.41
CA GLU A 124 2.00 -5.77 4.10
C GLU A 124 1.44 -7.14 3.68
N TRP A 125 1.88 -7.74 2.59
CA TRP A 125 1.47 -9.10 2.25
C TRP A 125 1.67 -10.07 3.42
N PRO A 126 0.67 -10.92 3.77
CA PRO A 126 0.81 -11.82 4.89
C PRO A 126 1.78 -12.94 4.54
N GLY A 127 2.99 -12.82 5.10
CA GLY A 127 4.09 -13.76 4.91
C GLY A 127 5.36 -13.07 4.42
N GLU A 128 6.45 -13.83 4.42
CA GLU A 128 7.75 -13.37 3.96
C GLU A 128 8.12 -14.03 2.63
N PHE A 129 8.86 -13.27 1.82
CA PHE A 129 9.43 -13.69 0.56
C PHE A 129 10.94 -13.50 0.61
N THR A 130 11.70 -14.57 0.43
CA THR A 130 13.15 -14.48 0.30
C THR A 130 13.51 -13.92 -1.08
N PRO A 131 14.79 -13.58 -1.34
CA PRO A 131 15.22 -13.15 -2.68
C PRO A 131 14.85 -14.14 -3.80
N THR A 132 14.73 -15.44 -3.50
CA THR A 132 14.40 -16.48 -4.49
C THR A 132 12.91 -16.79 -4.58
N THR A 133 12.11 -16.48 -3.55
CA THR A 133 10.67 -16.78 -3.54
C THR A 133 9.79 -15.56 -3.79
N LYS A 134 10.36 -14.35 -3.83
CA LYS A 134 9.59 -13.14 -4.14
C LYS A 134 8.93 -13.22 -5.52
N PRO A 135 7.70 -12.72 -5.68
CA PRO A 135 7.02 -12.70 -6.98
C PRO A 135 7.83 -11.92 -8.01
N GLY A 136 7.97 -12.46 -9.23
CA GLY A 136 8.57 -11.71 -10.34
C GLY A 136 7.65 -10.61 -10.88
N ALA A 137 6.34 -10.78 -10.70
CA ALA A 137 5.32 -9.81 -11.08
C ALA A 137 4.13 -9.87 -10.10
N LEU A 138 3.36 -8.79 -10.08
CA LEU A 138 2.11 -8.65 -9.36
C LEU A 138 1.05 -8.07 -10.30
N GLU A 139 -0.21 -8.39 -10.06
CA GLU A 139 -1.34 -7.80 -10.75
C GLU A 139 -2.10 -6.89 -9.80
N PHE A 140 -2.37 -5.67 -10.25
CA PHE A 140 -3.11 -4.66 -9.51
C PHE A 140 -4.47 -4.42 -10.16
N TRP A 141 -5.54 -4.55 -9.37
CA TRP A 141 -6.92 -4.52 -9.81
C TRP A 141 -7.71 -3.50 -9.01
N VAL A 142 -8.64 -2.79 -9.65
CA VAL A 142 -9.46 -1.76 -9.00
C VAL A 142 -10.94 -2.00 -9.24
N ASN A 143 -11.77 -1.60 -8.28
CA ASN A 143 -13.22 -1.61 -8.39
C ASN A 143 -13.74 -0.19 -8.12
N ALA A 144 -14.32 0.42 -9.17
CA ALA A 144 -14.82 1.79 -9.15
C ALA A 144 -16.10 1.92 -8.32
#